data_AF-A0A0B1TS90-F1
#
_entry.id   AF-A0A0B1TS90-F1
#
_cell.length_a   1.000
_cell.length_b   1.000
_cell.length_c   1.000
_cell.angle_alpha   90.00
_cell.angle_beta   90.00
_cell.angle_gamma   90.00
#
_symmetry.space_group_name_H-M   'P 1'
#
loop_
_entity.id
_entity.type
_entity.pdbx_description
1 polymer ?
#
loop_
_entity_poly.entity_id
_entity_poly.type
_entity_poly.pdbx_seq_one_letter_code
_entity_poly.pdbx_strand_id
1 'polypeptide(L)'
;MGARVAAVVLAFLALAGCAGQGGGMGGGQPPKMTVSDFYGFCSSLPTPNACLSDPICNRYRQELSEAPAELSACLAMCRKTSDALYTDNLINGCGGVLDRASDLCDQFCRRHDPS
;
A
#
# COMPACT_ATOMS: atom_id res chain seq x y z
N MET A 1 -56.11 6.55 25.69
CA MET A 1 -54.86 6.03 25.07
C MET A 1 -54.41 7.06 24.05
N GLY A 2 -53.16 7.56 24.10
CA GLY A 2 -52.64 8.31 22.94
C GLY A 2 -51.83 9.60 23.14
N ALA A 3 -51.32 9.95 24.34
CA ALA A 3 -50.63 11.25 24.46
C ALA A 3 -49.40 11.31 25.38
N ARG A 4 -48.72 10.19 25.69
CA ARG A 4 -47.54 10.23 26.58
C ARG A 4 -46.33 9.41 26.17
N VAL A 5 -46.35 8.78 24.99
CA VAL A 5 -45.22 7.94 24.51
C VAL A 5 -44.28 8.72 23.58
N ALA A 6 -44.65 9.92 23.13
CA ALA A 6 -43.88 10.68 22.14
C ALA A 6 -42.76 11.57 22.71
N ALA A 7 -42.43 11.47 24.01
CA ALA A 7 -41.47 12.35 24.66
C ALA A 7 -40.03 11.81 24.74
N VAL A 8 -39.76 10.60 24.23
CA VAL A 8 -38.43 9.95 24.37
C VAL A 8 -37.61 9.90 23.07
N VAL A 9 -38.18 10.31 21.92
CA VAL A 9 -37.51 10.14 20.61
C VAL A 9 -36.76 11.41 20.12
N LEU A 10 -36.95 12.56 20.77
CA LEU A 10 -36.47 13.87 20.26
C LEU A 10 -35.19 14.41 20.95
N ALA A 11 -34.40 13.55 21.62
CA ALA A 11 -33.19 13.96 22.34
C ALA A 11 -31.85 13.49 21.71
N PHE A 12 -31.85 13.03 20.45
CA PHE A 12 -30.65 12.52 19.76
C PHE A 12 -30.20 13.32 18.53
N LEU A 13 -30.73 14.53 18.30
CA LEU A 13 -30.46 15.32 17.09
C LEU A 13 -29.57 16.56 17.33
N ALA A 14 -28.71 16.56 18.35
CA ALA A 14 -28.03 17.78 18.80
C ALA A 14 -26.50 17.71 18.93
N LEU A 15 -25.79 16.75 18.33
CA LEU A 15 -24.32 16.74 18.35
C LEU A 15 -23.72 16.33 17.00
N ALA A 16 -22.76 17.14 16.56
CA ALA A 16 -21.90 17.00 15.37
C ALA A 16 -22.48 17.49 14.04
N GLY A 17 -22.79 18.78 14.00
CA GLY A 17 -22.50 19.55 12.79
C GLY A 17 -20.99 19.60 12.56
N CYS A 18 -20.51 18.95 11.49
CA CYS A 18 -19.26 19.29 10.83
C CYS A 18 -19.59 19.96 9.50
N ALA A 19 -20.01 21.22 9.57
CA ALA A 19 -19.90 22.13 8.44
C ALA A 19 -18.48 22.72 8.45
N GLY A 20 -17.75 22.55 7.36
CA GLY A 20 -16.65 23.44 6.99
C GLY A 20 -15.23 22.88 7.14
N GLN A 21 -14.77 22.22 6.08
CA GLN A 21 -13.51 22.56 5.38
C GLN A 21 -13.49 21.66 4.13
N GLY A 22 -13.80 22.17 2.94
CA GLY A 22 -13.06 23.29 2.37
C GLY A 22 -11.61 22.86 2.09
N GLY A 23 -11.44 21.70 1.46
CA GLY A 23 -10.17 21.23 0.96
C GLY A 23 -10.42 20.53 -0.36
N GLY A 24 -10.44 21.29 -1.45
CA GLY A 24 -10.20 20.70 -2.76
C GLY A 24 -8.81 20.08 -2.72
N MET A 25 -8.73 18.79 -2.42
CA MET A 25 -7.50 18.04 -2.63
C MET A 25 -7.51 17.69 -4.11
N GLY A 26 -6.80 18.52 -4.89
CA GLY A 26 -6.72 18.41 -6.32
C GLY A 26 -6.55 16.96 -6.76
N GLY A 27 -7.30 16.56 -7.78
CA GLY A 27 -7.14 15.29 -8.49
C GLY A 27 -5.82 15.24 -9.26
N GLY A 28 -4.71 15.49 -8.56
CA GLY A 28 -3.37 15.22 -9.04
C GLY A 28 -3.09 13.74 -8.82
N GLN A 29 -2.70 13.06 -9.90
CA GLN A 29 -2.20 11.70 -9.84
C GLN A 29 -1.14 11.59 -8.73
N PRO A 30 -1.15 10.54 -7.88
CA PRO A 30 -0.11 10.37 -6.87
C PRO A 30 1.27 10.47 -7.51
N PRO A 31 2.25 11.09 -6.83
CA PRO A 31 3.57 11.31 -7.39
C PRO A 31 4.19 9.98 -7.85
N LYS A 32 4.90 10.02 -8.98
CA LYS A 32 5.64 8.87 -9.50
C LYS A 32 6.57 8.36 -8.41
N MET A 33 6.52 7.05 -8.16
CA MET A 33 7.45 6.39 -7.25
C MET A 33 8.73 6.06 -8.03
N THR A 34 9.88 6.55 -7.58
CA THR A 34 11.17 6.17 -8.16
C THR A 34 11.67 4.85 -7.59
N VAL A 35 12.67 4.24 -8.24
CA VAL A 35 13.30 3.00 -7.74
C VAL A 35 13.98 3.24 -6.38
N SER A 36 14.54 4.44 -6.16
CA SER A 36 15.06 4.86 -4.86
C SER A 36 13.98 4.99 -3.79
N ASP A 37 12.81 5.53 -4.14
CA ASP A 37 11.69 5.63 -3.20
C ASP A 37 11.20 4.23 -2.80
N PHE A 38 11.02 3.34 -3.78
CA PHE A 38 10.67 1.94 -3.53
C PHE A 38 11.65 1.31 -2.53
N TYR A 39 12.95 1.42 -2.79
CA TYR A 39 13.96 0.80 -1.92
C TYR A 39 13.98 1.44 -0.53
N GLY A 40 13.85 2.77 -0.44
CA GLY A 40 13.75 3.47 0.84
C GLY A 40 12.55 3.00 1.67
N PHE A 41 11.37 2.90 1.06
CA PHE A 41 10.18 2.39 1.75
C PHE A 41 10.33 0.92 2.15
N CYS A 42 10.85 0.08 1.26
CA CYS A 42 11.00 -1.35 1.51
C CYS A 42 12.05 -1.66 2.59
N SER A 43 13.24 -1.05 2.52
CA SER A 43 14.30 -1.28 3.51
C SER A 43 13.92 -0.80 4.91
N SER A 44 13.05 0.22 4.99
CA SER A 44 12.52 0.74 6.26
C SER A 44 11.41 -0.11 6.90
N LEU A 45 10.97 -1.18 6.23
CA LEU A 45 9.91 -2.03 6.76
C LEU A 45 10.33 -2.66 8.10
N PRO A 46 9.44 -2.70 9.10
CA PRO A 46 9.72 -3.40 10.34
C PRO A 46 9.88 -4.90 10.05
N THR A 47 11.02 -5.47 10.42
CA THR A 47 11.30 -6.89 10.21
C THR A 47 11.14 -7.68 11.53
N PRO A 48 10.38 -8.79 11.52
CA PRO A 48 10.30 -9.68 12.68
C PRO A 48 11.48 -10.65 12.71
N ASN A 49 11.86 -11.10 13.90
CA ASN A 49 12.79 -12.22 14.13
C ASN A 49 14.16 -12.04 13.43
N ALA A 50 14.60 -13.04 12.67
CA ALA A 50 15.85 -13.03 11.90
C ALA A 50 15.67 -12.46 10.48
N CYS A 51 14.50 -11.88 10.18
CA CYS A 51 14.23 -11.41 8.83
C CYS A 51 15.07 -10.18 8.48
N LEU A 52 15.76 -10.25 7.34
CA LEU A 52 16.45 -9.13 6.73
C LEU A 52 15.64 -8.65 5.53
N SER A 53 15.15 -7.40 5.57
CA SER A 53 14.41 -6.79 4.46
C SER A 53 15.32 -6.48 3.28
N ASP A 54 16.58 -6.13 3.52
CA ASP A 54 17.51 -5.68 2.47
C ASP A 54 17.67 -6.66 1.30
N PRO A 55 17.90 -7.98 1.49
CA PRO A 55 17.97 -8.92 0.37
C PRO A 55 16.69 -8.97 -0.47
N ILE A 56 15.52 -8.93 0.16
CA ILE A 56 14.21 -8.91 -0.50
C ILE A 56 14.08 -7.62 -1.31
N CYS A 57 14.30 -6.48 -0.67
CA CYS A 57 14.16 -5.15 -1.27
C CYS A 57 15.16 -4.91 -2.40
N ASN A 58 16.40 -5.40 -2.26
CA ASN A 58 17.41 -5.33 -3.30
C ASN A 58 17.00 -6.12 -4.54
N ARG A 59 16.38 -7.30 -4.36
CA ARG A 59 15.93 -8.09 -5.50
C ARG A 59 14.85 -7.35 -6.30
N TYR A 60 13.82 -6.83 -5.64
CA TYR A 60 12.82 -6.00 -6.32
C TYR A 60 13.44 -4.76 -6.96
N ARG A 61 14.37 -4.07 -6.27
CA ARG A 61 15.06 -2.89 -6.81
C ARG A 61 15.76 -3.18 -8.14
N GLN A 62 16.40 -4.35 -8.27
CA GLN A 62 17.05 -4.77 -9.50
C GLN A 62 16.04 -4.92 -10.64
N GLU A 63 14.96 -5.67 -10.42
CA GLU A 63 13.93 -5.89 -11.44
C GLU A 63 13.22 -4.57 -11.83
N LEU A 64 12.98 -3.68 -10.85
CA LEU A 64 12.34 -2.37 -11.07
C LEU A 64 13.23 -1.37 -11.83
N SER A 65 14.55 -1.58 -11.87
CA SER A 65 15.45 -0.72 -12.67
C SER A 65 15.22 -0.87 -14.18
N GLU A 66 14.64 -2.00 -14.60
CA GLU A 66 14.26 -2.31 -15.97
C GLU A 66 12.76 -2.63 -16.07
N ALA A 67 11.94 -1.95 -15.25
CA ALA A 67 10.52 -2.20 -15.18
C ALA A 67 9.84 -2.04 -16.56
N PRO A 68 8.98 -2.99 -16.99
CA PRO A 68 8.18 -2.85 -18.20
C PRO A 68 7.27 -1.63 -18.14
N ALA A 69 7.12 -0.93 -19.26
CA ALA A 69 6.20 0.21 -19.36
C ALA A 69 4.72 -0.22 -19.25
N GLU A 70 4.39 -1.41 -19.76
CA GLU A 70 3.05 -1.97 -19.69
C GLU A 70 2.71 -2.42 -18.26
N LEU A 71 1.64 -1.87 -17.69
CA LEU A 71 1.21 -2.17 -16.32
C LEU A 71 1.07 -3.67 -16.05
N SER A 72 0.45 -4.41 -16.97
CA SER A 72 0.22 -5.85 -16.81
C SER A 72 1.53 -6.64 -16.74
N ALA A 73 2.53 -6.25 -17.54
CA ALA A 73 3.85 -6.85 -17.55
C ALA A 73 4.65 -6.48 -16.29
N CYS A 74 4.56 -5.23 -15.84
CA CYS A 74 5.19 -4.79 -14.60
C CYS A 74 4.64 -5.56 -13.38
N LEU A 75 3.31 -5.67 -13.26
CA LEU A 75 2.68 -6.46 -12.18
C LEU A 75 3.02 -7.95 -12.26
N ALA A 76 3.17 -8.51 -13.46
CA ALA A 76 3.60 -9.89 -13.63
C ALA A 76 5.05 -10.12 -13.16
N MET A 77 5.94 -9.15 -13.41
CA MET A 77 7.30 -9.16 -12.89
C MET A 77 7.32 -9.08 -11.36
N CYS A 78 6.49 -8.23 -10.73
CA CYS A 78 6.37 -8.16 -9.27
C CYS A 78 5.98 -9.52 -8.69
N ARG A 79 4.93 -10.16 -9.23
CA ARG A 79 4.48 -11.50 -8.78
C ARG A 79 5.56 -12.55 -8.93
N LYS A 80 6.20 -12.61 -10.11
CA LYS A 80 7.30 -13.56 -10.37
C LYS A 80 8.46 -13.38 -9.39
N THR A 81 8.77 -12.14 -9.05
CA THR A 81 9.82 -11.80 -8.07
C THR A 81 9.43 -12.26 -6.67
N SER A 82 8.17 -12.04 -6.28
CA SER A 82 7.62 -12.53 -5.01
C SER A 82 7.71 -14.06 -4.91
N ASP A 83 7.23 -14.76 -5.94
CA ASP A 83 7.21 -16.23 -5.99
C ASP A 83 8.63 -16.81 -5.88
N ALA A 84 9.60 -16.19 -6.55
CA ALA A 84 11.00 -16.61 -6.51
C ALA A 84 11.63 -16.43 -5.12
N LEU A 85 11.15 -15.46 -4.33
CA LEU A 85 11.63 -15.19 -2.98
C LEU A 85 10.86 -15.95 -1.91
N TYR A 86 9.68 -16.49 -2.22
CA TYR A 86 8.72 -17.01 -1.25
C TYR A 86 9.31 -18.10 -0.36
N THR A 87 9.83 -19.18 -0.95
CA THR A 87 10.31 -20.34 -0.16
C THR A 87 11.48 -19.98 0.76
N ASP A 88 12.44 -19.21 0.27
CA ASP A 88 13.65 -18.84 1.02
C ASP A 88 13.35 -17.87 2.18
N ASN A 89 12.31 -17.04 2.02
CA ASN A 89 11.94 -16.02 3.00
C ASN A 89 10.84 -16.50 3.96
N LEU A 90 10.06 -17.52 3.59
CA LEU A 90 9.07 -18.13 4.49
C LEU A 90 9.75 -18.75 5.72
N ILE A 91 10.86 -19.48 5.51
CA ILE A 91 11.58 -20.21 6.57
C ILE A 91 12.12 -19.24 7.64
N ASN A 92 12.52 -18.03 7.23
CA ASN A 92 13.06 -17.00 8.11
C ASN A 92 11.99 -16.07 8.72
N GLY A 93 10.71 -16.36 8.48
CA GLY A 93 9.59 -15.55 8.98
C GLY A 93 9.44 -14.20 8.28
N CYS A 94 10.01 -14.05 7.07
CA CYS A 94 9.95 -12.83 6.28
C CYS A 94 8.66 -12.68 5.45
N GLY A 95 7.68 -13.58 5.59
CA GLY A 95 6.46 -13.57 4.76
C GLY A 95 5.78 -12.19 4.70
N GLY A 96 5.56 -11.55 5.86
CA GLY A 96 4.95 -10.21 5.89
C GLY A 96 5.80 -9.11 5.26
N VAL A 97 7.13 -9.23 5.29
CA VAL A 97 8.03 -8.29 4.62
C VAL A 97 7.97 -8.49 3.11
N LEU A 98 7.93 -9.75 2.66
CA LEU A 98 7.79 -10.10 1.25
C LEU A 98 6.45 -9.62 0.67
N ASP A 99 5.35 -9.85 1.38
CA ASP A 99 4.02 -9.37 0.98
C ASP A 99 4.02 -7.84 0.84
N ARG A 100 4.61 -7.15 1.82
CA ARG A 100 4.66 -5.69 1.80
C ARG A 100 5.60 -5.14 0.72
N ALA A 101 6.70 -5.83 0.41
CA ALA A 101 7.55 -5.51 -0.72
C ALA A 101 6.81 -5.69 -2.06
N SER A 102 6.01 -6.75 -2.19
CA SER A 102 5.14 -6.98 -3.36
C SER A 102 4.11 -5.85 -3.51
N ASP A 103 3.44 -5.44 -2.43
CA ASP A 103 2.50 -4.30 -2.45
C ASP A 103 3.16 -2.99 -2.91
N LEU A 104 4.40 -2.75 -2.47
CA LEU A 104 5.17 -1.58 -2.89
C LEU A 104 5.56 -1.67 -4.38
N CYS A 105 5.85 -2.87 -4.88
CA CYS A 105 6.13 -3.12 -6.30
C CYS A 105 4.88 -2.84 -7.15
N ASP A 106 3.71 -3.31 -6.71
CA ASP A 106 2.43 -3.03 -7.37
C ASP A 106 2.12 -1.54 -7.41
N GLN A 107 2.37 -0.82 -6.31
CA GLN A 107 2.24 0.63 -6.26
C GLN A 107 3.22 1.35 -7.17
N PHE A 108 4.47 0.88 -7.27
CA PHE A 108 5.44 1.39 -8.22
C PHE A 108 4.88 1.26 -9.64
N CYS A 109 4.47 0.06 -10.05
CA CYS A 109 3.96 -0.20 -11.41
C CYS A 109 2.78 0.72 -11.76
N ARG A 110 1.81 0.86 -10.85
CA ARG A 110 0.62 1.71 -11.05
C ARG A 110 0.92 3.21 -11.10
N ARG A 111 2.02 3.65 -10.49
CA ARG A 111 2.46 5.06 -10.52
C ARG A 111 3.48 5.33 -11.62
N HIS A 112 4.09 4.27 -12.17
CA HIS A 112 5.02 4.33 -13.28
C HIS A 112 4.29 4.36 -14.62
N ASP A 113 3.17 3.64 -14.71
CA ASP A 113 2.31 3.57 -15.89
C ASP A 113 1.85 4.98 -16.33
N PRO A 114 2.16 5.40 -17.57
CA PRO A 114 1.74 6.70 -18.11
C PRO A 114 0.29 6.70 -18.65
N SER A 115 -0.44 5.59 -18.54
CA SER A 115 -1.79 5.43 -19.10
C SER A 115 -2.88 6.26 -18.40
#